data_AF-A0A9D8K2T5-F1
#
_entry.id   AF-A0A9D8K2T5-F1
#
_cell.length_a   1.000
_cell.length_b   1.000
_cell.length_c   1.000
_cell.angle_alpha   90.00
_cell.angle_beta   90.00
_cell.angle_gamma   90.00
#
_symmetry.space_group_name_H-M   'P 1'
#
loop_
_entity.id
_entity.type
_entity.pdbx_description
1 polymer ?
#
loop_
_entity_poly.entity_id
_entity_poly.type
_entity_poly.pdbx_seq_one_letter_code
_entity_poly.pdbx_strand_id
1 'polypeptide(L)'
;MADKTVEVRFPIPIQACFDWLIAIGKQTDEWKLVSADPKRFTMVWQQGGGFTSFKSPVQTTVALRPLGNSETEGRFTAHHYGLFDPLSYLDDALKKLIVPLQQHIARVQQTPPSNSGTACPRCGRPLPPGAKFCPADGARVNAECPNCRHINDSGARLCAKCGNAISAEKDSI
;
A
#
# COMPACT_ATOMS: atom_id res chain seq x y z
N MET A 1 33.36 4.56 -4.85
CA MET A 1 31.95 4.47 -4.38
C MET A 1 31.13 5.30 -5.35
N ALA A 2 30.16 4.68 -6.02
CA ALA A 2 29.23 5.40 -6.90
C ALA A 2 27.85 5.42 -6.24
N ASP A 3 27.17 6.56 -6.32
CA ASP A 3 25.82 6.79 -5.84
C ASP A 3 24.93 7.08 -7.05
N LYS A 4 23.76 6.47 -7.09
CA LYS A 4 22.69 6.83 -7.99
C LYS A 4 21.40 6.99 -7.20
N THR A 5 20.79 8.15 -7.36
CA THR A 5 19.51 8.51 -6.77
C THR A 5 18.41 8.37 -7.81
N VAL A 6 17.31 7.74 -7.45
CA VAL A 6 16.08 7.67 -8.25
C VAL A 6 14.90 8.06 -7.38
N GLU A 7 14.12 9.03 -7.84
CA GLU A 7 12.87 9.41 -7.17
C GLU A 7 11.76 8.46 -7.61
N VAL A 8 11.05 7.90 -6.64
CA VAL A 8 9.92 7.00 -6.94
C VAL A 8 8.76 7.37 -6.05
N ARG A 9 7.67 7.80 -6.66
CA ARG A 9 6.43 8.07 -5.93
C ARG A 9 5.70 6.77 -5.67
N PHE A 10 5.39 6.52 -4.40
CA PHE A 10 4.50 5.44 -3.98
C PHE A 10 3.15 6.05 -3.58
N PRO A 11 2.02 5.36 -3.79
CA PRO A 11 0.73 5.74 -3.21
C PRO A 11 0.50 5.04 -1.86
N ILE A 12 1.53 4.45 -1.27
CA ILE A 12 1.49 3.67 -0.03
C ILE A 12 2.50 4.23 0.97
N PRO A 13 2.28 4.05 2.29
CA PRO A 13 3.24 4.50 3.30
C PRO A 13 4.63 3.91 3.09
N ILE A 14 5.68 4.70 3.36
CA ILE A 14 7.08 4.31 3.21
C ILE A 14 7.44 3.02 3.96
N GLN A 15 6.81 2.78 5.12
CA GLN A 15 6.97 1.54 5.89
C GLN A 15 6.43 0.32 5.12
N ALA A 16 5.26 0.43 4.50
CA ALA A 16 4.69 -0.65 3.70
C ALA A 16 5.55 -0.94 2.46
N CYS A 17 6.11 0.10 1.84
CA CYS A 17 7.08 -0.04 0.75
C CYS A 17 8.35 -0.78 1.22
N PHE A 18 8.87 -0.44 2.40
CA PHE A 18 10.05 -1.07 2.98
C PHE A 18 9.82 -2.56 3.31
N ASP A 19 8.68 -2.88 3.93
CA ASP A 19 8.30 -4.26 4.26
C ASP A 19 8.13 -5.13 3.01
N TRP A 20 7.56 -4.55 1.94
CA TRP A 20 7.43 -5.23 0.65
C TRP A 20 8.80 -5.52 0.01
N LEU A 21 9.74 -4.57 0.04
CA LEU A 21 11.10 -4.77 -0.47
C LEU A 21 11.83 -5.88 0.29
N ILE A 22 11.61 -5.98 1.61
CA ILE A 22 12.13 -7.11 2.40
C ILE A 22 11.56 -8.44 1.90
N ALA A 23 10.26 -8.48 1.62
CA ALA A 23 9.60 -9.69 1.12
C ALA A 23 10.14 -10.11 -0.26
N ILE A 24 10.34 -9.14 -1.16
CA ILE A 24 10.97 -9.35 -2.49
C ILE A 24 12.37 -9.92 -2.33
N GLY A 25 13.16 -9.37 -1.41
CA GLY A 25 14.54 -9.81 -1.22
C GLY A 25 14.73 -11.21 -0.66
N LYS A 26 13.64 -11.83 -0.19
CA LYS A 26 13.59 -13.25 0.17
C LYS A 26 13.26 -14.15 -1.03
N GLN A 27 12.77 -13.59 -2.13
CA GLN A 27 12.31 -14.31 -3.32
C GLN A 27 13.29 -14.24 -4.50
N THR A 28 14.31 -13.40 -4.42
CA THR A 28 15.28 -13.18 -5.51
C THR A 28 16.52 -14.07 -5.35
N ASP A 29 16.78 -14.96 -6.31
CA ASP A 29 17.96 -15.84 -6.29
C ASP A 29 19.27 -15.12 -6.65
N GLU A 30 19.19 -14.10 -7.51
CA GLU A 30 20.34 -13.37 -8.02
C GLU A 30 20.82 -12.26 -7.07
N TRP A 31 19.93 -11.68 -6.27
CA TRP A 31 20.25 -10.64 -5.29
C TRP A 31 19.66 -11.04 -3.95
N LYS A 32 20.52 -11.35 -2.98
CA LYS A 32 20.08 -11.71 -1.63
C LYS A 32 20.09 -10.48 -0.74
N LEU A 33 18.97 -10.23 -0.07
CA LEU A 33 18.93 -9.27 1.03
C LEU A 33 19.77 -9.81 2.19
N VAL A 34 20.85 -9.12 2.53
CA VAL A 34 21.78 -9.53 3.60
C VAL A 34 21.57 -8.76 4.90
N SER A 35 21.05 -7.53 4.82
CA SER A 35 20.64 -6.78 6.01
C SER A 35 19.54 -5.76 5.68
N ALA A 36 18.71 -5.45 6.67
CA ALA A 36 17.70 -4.40 6.59
C ALA A 36 17.58 -3.71 7.95
N ASP A 37 17.57 -2.38 7.95
CA ASP A 37 17.35 -1.53 9.11
C ASP A 37 16.07 -0.71 8.90
N PRO A 38 14.95 -1.09 9.53
CA PRO A 38 13.67 -0.40 9.39
C PRO A 38 13.68 1.01 10.02
N LYS A 39 14.57 1.30 10.99
CA LYS A 39 14.64 2.64 11.59
C LYS A 39 15.30 3.65 10.66
N ARG A 40 16.22 3.19 9.82
CA ARG A 40 16.94 4.00 8.84
C ARG A 40 16.38 3.88 7.42
N PHE A 41 15.41 3.00 7.21
CA PHE A 41 14.90 2.61 5.90
C PHE A 41 16.03 2.23 4.92
N THR A 42 17.06 1.57 5.43
CA THR A 42 18.22 1.11 4.66
C THR A 42 18.24 -0.41 4.55
N MET A 43 18.68 -0.92 3.41
CA MET A 43 18.79 -2.34 3.13
C MET A 43 20.05 -2.61 2.31
N VAL A 44 20.73 -3.71 2.59
CA VAL A 44 21.94 -4.12 1.87
C VAL A 44 21.62 -5.38 1.09
N TRP A 45 21.90 -5.30 -0.20
CA TRP A 45 21.69 -6.35 -1.17
C TRP A 45 23.03 -6.85 -1.66
N GLN A 46 23.16 -8.16 -1.78
CA GLN A 46 24.37 -8.80 -2.26
C GLN A 46 24.04 -9.64 -3.50
N GLN A 47 24.76 -9.40 -4.59
CA GLN A 47 24.60 -10.19 -5.81
C GLN A 47 25.21 -11.59 -5.63
N GLY A 48 24.45 -12.63 -5.95
CA GLY A 48 24.91 -14.01 -6.04
C GLY A 48 25.31 -14.34 -7.48
N GLY A 49 26.60 -14.44 -7.77
CA GLY A 49 27.04 -15.00 -9.05
C GLY A 49 28.55 -14.99 -9.32
N GLY A 50 29.12 -16.19 -9.46
CA GLY A 50 30.27 -16.48 -10.33
C GLY A 50 31.66 -16.32 -9.73
N PHE A 51 32.40 -17.43 -9.63
CA PHE A 51 33.84 -17.46 -9.41
C PHE A 51 34.56 -16.62 -10.48
N THR A 52 34.79 -15.34 -10.21
CA THR A 52 35.98 -14.67 -10.73
C THR A 52 37.03 -14.77 -9.63
N SER A 53 38.32 -14.84 -9.99
CA SER A 53 39.43 -15.06 -9.06
C SER A 53 39.58 -13.97 -7.97
N PHE A 54 38.67 -13.00 -7.90
CA PHE A 54 38.56 -11.96 -6.86
C PHE A 54 37.26 -12.15 -6.06
N LYS A 55 37.37 -12.76 -4.87
CA LYS A 55 36.25 -13.06 -3.95
C LYS A 55 35.81 -11.84 -3.13
N SER A 56 35.40 -10.73 -3.76
CA SER A 56 34.67 -9.69 -3.02
C SER A 56 33.19 -9.74 -3.40
N PRO A 57 32.28 -9.97 -2.45
CA PRO A 57 30.85 -9.90 -2.74
C PRO A 57 30.49 -8.48 -3.15
N VAL A 58 29.89 -8.32 -4.33
CA VAL A 58 29.35 -7.04 -4.76
C VAL A 58 28.15 -6.70 -3.87
N GLN A 59 28.28 -5.61 -3.10
CA GLN A 59 27.23 -5.12 -2.21
C GLN A 59 26.69 -3.79 -2.70
N THR A 60 25.35 -3.68 -2.72
CA THR A 60 24.63 -2.45 -3.00
C THR A 60 23.73 -2.12 -1.81
N THR A 61 23.91 -0.94 -1.24
CA THR A 61 23.03 -0.41 -0.19
C THR A 61 21.94 0.41 -0.85
N VAL A 62 20.69 0.09 -0.55
CA VAL A 62 19.52 0.86 -0.96
C VAL A 62 18.94 1.56 0.26
N ALA A 63 18.68 2.85 0.14
CA ALA A 63 18.07 3.68 1.15
C ALA A 63 16.77 4.30 0.61
N LEU A 64 15.71 4.20 1.41
CA LEU A 64 14.45 4.88 1.20
C LEU A 64 14.42 6.15 2.06
N ARG A 65 14.07 7.29 1.46
CA ARG A 65 13.84 8.53 2.21
C ARG A 65 12.50 9.14 1.81
N PRO A 66 11.68 9.64 2.74
CA PRO A 66 10.46 10.37 2.38
C PRO A 66 10.81 11.66 1.63
N LEU A 67 9.95 12.05 0.71
CA LEU A 67 10.02 13.33 0.01
C LEU A 67 9.04 14.31 0.68
N GLY A 68 9.59 15.38 1.25
CA GLY A 68 8.80 16.38 1.96
C GLY A 68 8.16 15.84 3.24
N ASN A 69 6.94 16.28 3.53
CA ASN A 69 6.13 15.87 4.68
C ASN A 69 5.16 14.71 4.35
N SER A 70 5.26 14.13 3.15
CA SER A 70 4.42 13.01 2.73
C SER A 70 5.11 11.69 3.07
N GLU A 71 4.42 10.80 3.78
CA GLU A 71 4.89 9.43 4.02
C GLU A 71 4.68 8.52 2.80
N THR A 72 3.98 8.98 1.77
CA THR A 72 3.72 8.19 0.55
C THR A 72 4.70 8.50 -0.57
N GLU A 73 5.27 9.71 -0.63
CA GLU A 73 6.31 10.03 -1.60
C GLU A 73 7.70 9.72 -1.05
N GLY A 74 8.57 9.10 -1.86
CA GLY A 74 9.92 8.79 -1.41
C GLY A 74 10.98 8.80 -2.51
N ARG A 75 12.23 8.79 -2.06
CA ARG A 75 13.43 8.77 -2.87
C ARG A 75 14.19 7.48 -2.56
N PHE A 76 14.55 6.76 -3.61
CA PHE A 76 15.52 5.68 -3.53
C PHE A 76 16.91 6.22 -3.79
N THR A 77 17.82 5.82 -2.93
CA THR A 77 19.26 6.04 -3.15
C THR A 77 19.91 4.69 -3.16
N ALA A 78 20.68 4.38 -4.20
CA ALA A 78 21.45 3.15 -4.28
C ALA A 78 22.94 3.51 -4.28
N HIS A 79 23.68 2.95 -3.34
CA HIS A 79 25.12 3.11 -3.20
C HIS A 79 25.82 1.79 -3.49
N HIS A 80 26.78 1.80 -4.41
CA HIS A 80 27.57 0.63 -4.75
C HIS A 80 28.95 0.66 -4.09
N TYR A 81 29.34 -0.48 -3.52
CA TYR A 81 30.65 -0.71 -2.93
C TYR A 81 31.37 -1.82 -3.72
N GLY A 82 32.24 -1.42 -4.66
CA GLY A 82 32.99 -2.33 -5.53
C GLY A 82 34.09 -1.61 -6.33
N LEU A 83 35.06 -2.39 -6.80
CA LEU A 83 36.25 -1.92 -7.54
C LEU A 83 36.07 -1.87 -9.07
N PHE A 84 34.99 -2.45 -9.61
CA PHE A 84 34.70 -2.54 -11.05
C PHE A 84 33.49 -1.69 -11.44
N ASP A 85 33.38 -1.36 -12.73
CA ASP A 85 32.49 -0.34 -13.35
C ASP A 85 31.14 -0.16 -12.63
N PRO A 86 31.07 0.77 -11.65
CA PRO A 86 30.06 0.72 -10.61
C PRO A 86 28.70 1.27 -11.06
N LEU A 87 28.62 1.99 -12.19
CA LEU A 87 27.39 2.59 -12.69
C LEU A 87 26.51 1.58 -13.42
N SER A 88 27.11 0.70 -14.21
CA SER A 88 26.38 -0.32 -14.99
C SER A 88 25.65 -1.29 -14.05
N TYR A 89 26.35 -1.78 -13.03
CA TYR A 89 25.78 -2.67 -12.01
C TYR A 89 24.68 -2.00 -11.17
N LEU A 90 24.86 -0.71 -10.87
CA LEU A 90 23.87 0.06 -10.12
C LEU A 90 22.59 0.28 -10.93
N ASP A 91 22.72 0.46 -12.24
CA ASP A 91 21.57 0.56 -13.16
C ASP A 91 20.79 -0.74 -13.27
N ASP A 92 21.48 -1.87 -13.38
CA ASP A 92 20.84 -3.18 -13.39
C ASP A 92 20.14 -3.48 -12.05
N ALA A 93 20.79 -3.19 -10.92
CA ALA A 93 20.20 -3.34 -9.60
C ALA A 93 18.98 -2.44 -9.39
N LEU A 94 19.07 -1.16 -9.78
CA LEU A 94 17.96 -0.21 -9.70
C LEU A 94 16.79 -0.63 -10.57
N LYS A 95 17.01 -1.04 -11.83
CA LYS A 95 15.93 -1.51 -12.72
C LYS A 95 15.24 -2.75 -12.12
N LYS A 96 15.99 -3.70 -11.58
CA LYS A 96 15.45 -4.93 -10.99
C LYS A 96 14.66 -4.70 -9.69
N LEU A 97 14.91 -3.61 -8.96
CA LEU A 97 14.15 -3.25 -7.76
C LEU A 97 12.97 -2.31 -8.07
N ILE A 98 13.17 -1.31 -8.94
CA ILE A 98 12.17 -0.27 -9.23
C ILE A 98 11.03 -0.82 -10.08
N VAL A 99 11.31 -1.64 -11.10
CA VAL A 99 10.28 -2.17 -12.00
C VAL A 99 9.24 -3.04 -11.26
N PRO A 100 9.62 -4.06 -10.46
CA PRO A 100 8.63 -4.84 -9.72
C PRO A 100 7.93 -4.00 -8.64
N LEU A 101 8.61 -3.00 -8.09
CA LEU A 101 8.01 -2.07 -7.13
C LEU A 101 6.91 -1.23 -7.79
N GLN A 102 7.17 -0.68 -8.97
CA GLN A 102 6.17 0.03 -9.78
C GLN A 102 4.97 -0.87 -10.12
N GLN A 103 5.19 -2.15 -10.40
CA GLN A 103 4.12 -3.12 -10.64
C GLN A 103 3.32 -3.42 -9.36
N HIS A 104 3.99 -3.56 -8.21
CA HIS A 104 3.30 -3.76 -6.94
C HIS A 104 2.44 -2.55 -6.56
N ILE A 105 2.98 -1.35 -6.71
CA ILE A 105 2.25 -0.09 -6.57
C ILE A 105 0.98 -0.09 -7.42
N ALA A 106 1.08 -0.44 -8.71
CA ALA A 106 -0.06 -0.49 -9.60
C ALA A 106 -1.12 -1.50 -9.14
N ARG A 107 -0.70 -2.66 -8.62
CA ARG A 107 -1.61 -3.66 -8.04
C ARG A 107 -2.28 -3.17 -6.75
N VAL A 108 -1.56 -2.46 -5.89
CA VAL A 108 -2.14 -1.88 -4.66
C VAL A 108 -3.11 -0.75 -5.00
N GLN A 109 -2.86 0.04 -6.06
CA GLN A 109 -3.81 1.04 -6.56
C GLN A 109 -5.09 0.43 -7.18
N GLN A 110 -5.01 -0.81 -7.66
CA GLN A 110 -6.17 -1.54 -8.19
C GLN A 110 -7.06 -2.13 -7.09
N THR A 111 -6.65 -2.07 -5.83
CA THR A 111 -7.61 -2.20 -4.73
C THR A 111 -8.49 -0.95 -4.80
N PRO A 112 -9.78 -1.06 -5.17
CA PRO A 112 -10.63 0.12 -5.20
C PRO A 112 -10.53 0.74 -3.79
N PRO A 113 -10.31 2.07 -3.66
CA PRO A 113 -10.63 2.69 -2.40
C PRO A 113 -12.05 2.26 -2.13
N SER A 114 -12.28 1.51 -1.05
CA SER A 114 -13.63 1.20 -0.61
C SER A 114 -14.22 2.50 -0.05
N ASN A 115 -14.38 3.48 -0.93
CA ASN A 115 -15.30 4.60 -0.86
C ASN A 115 -16.73 4.08 -1.11
N SER A 116 -17.02 2.91 -0.54
CA SER A 116 -18.37 2.48 -0.18
C SER A 116 -18.57 2.73 1.31
N GLY A 117 -17.92 3.76 1.87
CA GLY A 117 -18.42 4.42 3.06
C GLY A 117 -19.67 5.17 2.64
N THR A 118 -20.82 4.49 2.64
CA THR A 118 -22.12 5.10 2.39
C THR A 118 -22.17 6.40 3.19
N ALA A 119 -22.37 7.54 2.56
CA ALA A 119 -22.57 8.76 3.31
C ALA A 119 -23.82 8.59 4.18
N CYS A 120 -23.80 9.11 5.40
CA CYS A 120 -24.98 9.05 6.26
C CYS A 120 -26.17 9.68 5.51
N PRO A 121 -27.29 8.97 5.32
CA PRO A 121 -28.44 9.52 4.61
C PRO A 121 -29.10 10.69 5.35
N ARG A 122 -28.77 10.90 6.64
CA ARG A 122 -29.23 12.04 7.44
C ARG A 122 -28.29 13.24 7.41
N CYS A 123 -26.99 13.07 7.65
CA CYS A 123 -26.05 14.19 7.78
C CYS A 123 -25.02 14.30 6.64
N GLY A 124 -24.99 13.36 5.70
CA GLY A 124 -24.06 13.34 4.56
C GLY A 124 -22.61 13.05 4.92
N ARG A 125 -22.29 12.81 6.20
CA ARG A 125 -20.92 12.50 6.63
C ARG A 125 -20.52 11.07 6.25
N PRO A 126 -19.23 10.83 5.92
CA PRO A 126 -18.76 9.51 5.56
C PRO A 126 -18.90 8.53 6.73
N LEU A 127 -19.50 7.36 6.48
CA LEU A 127 -19.64 6.31 7.48
C LEU A 127 -18.49 5.30 7.35
N PRO A 128 -17.96 4.80 8.49
CA PRO A 128 -17.02 3.70 8.46
C PRO A 128 -17.68 2.42 7.91
N PRO A 129 -16.92 1.54 7.23
CA PRO A 129 -17.46 0.31 6.66
C PRO A 129 -18.07 -0.59 7.75
N GLY A 130 -19.34 -0.97 7.58
CA GLY A 130 -20.07 -1.79 8.55
C GLY A 130 -20.67 -1.04 9.75
N ALA A 131 -20.66 0.30 9.74
CA ALA A 131 -21.29 1.10 10.78
C ALA A 131 -22.82 0.91 10.80
N LYS A 132 -23.37 0.42 11.92
CA LYS A 132 -24.83 0.33 12.14
C LYS A 132 -25.46 1.66 12.53
N PHE A 133 -24.66 2.55 13.11
CA PHE A 133 -25.04 3.88 13.56
C PHE A 133 -23.99 4.89 13.10
N CYS A 134 -24.43 6.09 12.76
CA CYS A 134 -23.54 7.19 12.41
C CYS A 134 -22.90 7.77 13.68
N PRO A 135 -21.58 7.92 13.73
CA PRO A 135 -20.89 8.49 14.89
C PRO A 135 -21.10 10.01 15.03
N ALA A 136 -21.64 10.69 14.02
CA ALA A 136 -21.79 12.14 14.03
C ALA A 136 -23.19 12.62 14.43
N ASP A 137 -24.24 11.90 14.03
CA ASP A 137 -25.64 12.26 14.34
C ASP A 137 -26.41 11.15 15.10
N GLY A 138 -25.80 9.98 15.31
CA GLY A 138 -26.42 8.84 15.99
C GLY A 138 -27.47 8.10 15.13
N ALA A 139 -27.69 8.50 13.88
CA ALA A 139 -28.71 7.90 13.03
C ALA A 139 -28.34 6.46 12.64
N ARG A 140 -29.34 5.58 12.59
CA ARG A 140 -29.15 4.20 12.15
C ARG A 140 -28.93 4.16 10.64
N VAL A 141 -27.90 3.45 10.21
CA VAL A 141 -27.46 3.40 8.80
C VAL A 141 -28.21 2.32 8.03
N ASN A 142 -28.66 1.27 8.73
CA ASN A 142 -29.32 0.12 8.13
C ASN A 142 -30.63 -0.21 8.87
N ALA A 143 -31.66 -0.52 8.10
CA ALA A 143 -32.97 -0.97 8.56
C ALA A 143 -33.15 -2.47 8.29
N GLU A 144 -33.56 -3.24 9.30
CA GLU A 144 -33.84 -4.65 9.15
C GLU A 144 -35.30 -4.87 8.72
N CYS A 145 -35.50 -5.74 7.71
CA CYS A 145 -36.85 -6.06 7.26
C CYS A 145 -37.61 -6.89 8.30
N PRO A 146 -38.79 -6.46 8.76
CA PRO A 146 -39.56 -7.23 9.74
C PRO A 146 -40.05 -8.57 9.20
N ASN A 147 -40.24 -8.70 7.88
CA ASN A 147 -40.73 -9.94 7.27
C ASN A 147 -39.62 -10.97 6.98
N CYS A 148 -38.48 -10.52 6.43
CA CYS A 148 -37.44 -11.45 5.96
C CYS A 148 -36.07 -11.27 6.64
N ARG A 149 -35.96 -10.35 7.61
CA ARG A 149 -34.74 -9.99 8.34
C ARG A 149 -33.56 -9.56 7.46
N HIS A 150 -33.82 -9.22 6.21
CA HIS A 150 -32.79 -8.67 5.34
C HIS A 150 -32.44 -7.25 5.79
N ILE A 151 -31.15 -6.94 5.80
CA ILE A 151 -30.64 -5.62 6.14
C ILE A 151 -30.72 -4.75 4.88
N ASN A 152 -31.49 -3.68 4.94
CA ASN A 152 -31.65 -2.68 3.88
C ASN A 152 -31.04 -1.35 4.33
N ASP A 153 -30.81 -0.42 3.42
CA ASP A 153 -30.42 0.95 3.77
C ASP A 153 -31.50 1.65 4.61
N SER A 154 -31.12 2.54 5.52
CA SER A 154 -32.08 3.23 6.40
C SER A 154 -33.04 4.19 5.68
N GLY A 155 -32.78 4.51 4.40
CA GLY A 155 -33.71 5.23 3.53
C GLY A 155 -34.62 4.32 2.68
N ALA A 156 -34.44 3.01 2.72
CA ALA A 156 -35.23 2.09 1.91
C ALA A 156 -36.64 1.95 2.47
N ARG A 157 -37.66 2.29 1.67
CA ARG A 157 -39.09 2.11 2.01
C ARG A 157 -39.59 0.69 1.72
N LEU A 158 -38.92 -0.02 0.81
CA LEU A 158 -39.25 -1.37 0.39
C LEU A 158 -38.01 -2.25 0.52
N CYS A 159 -38.21 -3.48 0.97
CA CYS A 159 -37.12 -4.42 1.13
C CYS A 159 -36.62 -4.89 -0.24
N ALA A 160 -35.32 -4.75 -0.49
CA ALA A 160 -34.66 -5.20 -1.72
C ALA A 160 -34.75 -6.72 -1.93
N LYS A 161 -34.97 -7.50 -0.86
CA LYS A 161 -35.03 -8.96 -0.92
C LYS A 161 -36.45 -9.50 -1.10
N CYS A 162 -37.43 -8.97 -0.37
CA CYS A 162 -38.79 -9.53 -0.34
C CYS A 162 -39.89 -8.57 -0.82
N GLY A 163 -39.56 -7.33 -1.16
CA GLY A 163 -40.52 -6.33 -1.63
C GLY A 163 -41.44 -5.75 -0.54
N ASN A 164 -41.44 -6.30 0.68
CA ASN A 164 -42.27 -5.78 1.76
C ASN A 164 -41.81 -4.40 2.25
N ALA A 165 -42.78 -3.61 2.70
CA ALA A 165 -42.52 -2.32 3.32
C ALA A 165 -41.63 -2.47 4.58
N ILE A 166 -40.64 -1.59 4.67
CA ILE A 166 -39.76 -1.41 5.81
C ILE A 166 -40.00 0.01 6.30
N SER A 167 -40.81 0.15 7.35
CA SER A 167 -41.32 1.44 7.80
C SER A 167 -40.22 2.45 8.09
N ALA A 168 -40.21 3.55 7.35
CA ALA A 168 -39.56 4.80 7.72
C ALA A 168 -40.66 5.83 8.00
N GLU A 169 -41.30 5.71 9.17
CA GLU A 169 -42.30 6.67 9.63
C GLU A 169 -41.74 7.51 10.79
N LYS A 170 -41.31 8.74 10.45
CA LYS A 170 -41.61 9.97 11.19
C LYS A 170 -41.12 11.20 10.42
N ASP A 171 -41.90 11.64 9.44
CA ASP A 171 -41.95 13.06 9.09
C ASP A 171 -42.99 13.67 10.06
N SER A 172 -42.50 14.40 11.07
CA SER A 172 -43.35 15.22 11.91
C SER A 172 -43.56 16.55 11.20
N ILE A 173 -44.80 16.82 10.83
CA ILE A 173 -45.38 18.16 10.76
C ILE A 173 -46.83 18.06 11.20
#